data_AF-A0A6P3Z203-F1
#
_entry.id   AF-A0A6P3Z203-F1
#
_cell.length_a   1.000
_cell.length_b   1.000
_cell.length_c   1.000
_cell.angle_alpha   90.00
_cell.angle_beta   90.00
_cell.angle_gamma   90.00
#
_symmetry.space_group_name_H-M   'P 1'
#
loop_
_entity.id
_entity.type
_entity.pdbx_description
1 polymer ?
#
loop_
_entity_poly.entity_id
_entity_poly.type
_entity_poly.pdbx_seq_one_letter_code
_entity_poly.pdbx_strand_id
1 'polypeptide(L)'
;MGGLGKTTLARKVYNNTRIKNHFAHCAWVNVSQEYKTRALILDILKCVGPISEETYNMSDEKLKGELRDKLKGKRYFVVMDDVWKPQFWDEMRACFPNDSNGSRILITSREKEVASNAGSNPPYFLPFLDKEESWELLCKKVFQEEKCPSNLESLGRQLAESCKGLPLSIVVLGGILAKKDKTPQTWSNLIGNVNWFLIDDDNKRCSDILALSYSYLPRKLRVCFLYVGVFPEDFLIPARTLIQMWVAEGFISVQNDSRKMDEIDVAEYYLEQLIDRSLIQVASRKSDGGVKTCRIHDLVRDFCIKMSIQEKFYEVRVNSADLRRSSNSSIPRRLSIQGVGFVPIIIIIIKTHQDYICRLRILGLKPLDWKSWETCQLTDPKD
;
A
#
# COMPACT_ATOMS: atom_id res chain seq x y z
N MET A 1 -3.39 8.48 -13.33
CA MET A 1 -4.15 8.58 -12.05
C MET A 1 -3.94 7.34 -11.16
N GLY A 2 -3.86 7.53 -9.84
CA GLY A 2 -3.83 6.45 -8.84
C GLY A 2 -5.22 5.83 -8.61
N GLY A 3 -5.30 4.60 -8.07
CA GLY A 3 -6.58 3.97 -7.73
C GLY A 3 -7.42 3.41 -8.88
N LEU A 4 -6.99 3.58 -10.15
CA LEU A 4 -7.66 3.06 -11.35
C LEU A 4 -7.55 1.53 -11.55
N GLY A 5 -6.72 0.84 -10.78
CA GLY A 5 -6.55 -0.62 -10.93
C GLY A 5 -5.50 -1.06 -11.95
N LYS A 6 -4.52 -0.22 -12.29
CA LYS A 6 -3.39 -0.57 -13.18
C LYS A 6 -2.64 -1.82 -12.70
N THR A 7 -2.21 -1.82 -11.44
CA THR A 7 -1.62 -2.99 -10.76
C THR A 7 -2.55 -4.20 -10.78
N THR A 8 -3.85 -4.01 -10.56
CA THR A 8 -4.84 -5.10 -10.59
C THR A 8 -4.93 -5.74 -11.97
N LEU A 9 -4.98 -4.94 -13.04
CA LEU A 9 -4.99 -5.42 -14.40
C LEU A 9 -3.68 -6.14 -14.75
N ALA A 10 -2.53 -5.56 -14.40
CA ALA A 10 -1.23 -6.18 -14.59
C ALA A 10 -1.13 -7.52 -13.85
N ARG A 11 -1.63 -7.63 -12.61
CA ARG A 11 -1.68 -8.88 -11.86
C ARG A 11 -2.57 -9.93 -12.54
N LYS A 12 -3.72 -9.52 -13.10
CA LYS A 12 -4.60 -10.42 -13.85
C LYS A 12 -3.90 -11.01 -15.08
N VAL A 13 -3.12 -10.20 -15.80
CA VAL A 13 -2.30 -10.65 -16.93
C VAL A 13 -1.17 -11.57 -16.47
N TYR A 14 -0.38 -11.13 -15.48
CA TYR A 14 0.77 -11.88 -14.97
C TYR A 14 0.40 -13.25 -14.40
N ASN A 15 -0.75 -13.35 -13.72
CA ASN A 15 -1.23 -14.60 -13.14
C ASN A 15 -1.98 -15.52 -14.12
N ASN A 16 -2.19 -15.08 -15.36
CA ASN A 16 -2.84 -15.91 -16.36
C ASN A 16 -1.96 -17.13 -16.71
N THR A 17 -2.54 -18.33 -16.64
CA THR A 17 -1.83 -19.60 -16.91
C THR A 17 -1.27 -19.67 -18.32
N ARG A 18 -1.98 -19.12 -19.32
CA ARG A 18 -1.50 -19.06 -20.71
C ARG A 18 -0.26 -18.17 -20.83
N ILE A 19 -0.21 -17.07 -20.08
CA ILE A 19 0.97 -16.20 -20.01
C ILE A 19 2.11 -16.97 -19.33
N LYS A 20 1.90 -17.53 -18.14
CA LYS A 20 2.93 -18.28 -17.41
C LYS A 20 3.53 -19.45 -18.21
N ASN A 21 2.72 -20.14 -19.01
CA ASN A 21 3.18 -21.25 -19.84
C ASN A 21 3.88 -20.80 -21.14
N HIS A 22 3.68 -19.54 -21.55
CA HIS A 22 4.25 -19.00 -22.80
C HIS A 22 5.65 -18.43 -22.62
N PHE A 23 5.99 -17.93 -21.42
CA PHE A 23 7.27 -17.31 -21.12
C PHE A 23 8.12 -18.26 -20.25
N ALA A 24 9.39 -18.45 -20.63
CA ALA A 24 10.33 -19.27 -19.85
C ALA A 24 10.67 -18.62 -18.50
N HIS A 25 10.67 -17.28 -18.46
CA HIS A 25 10.92 -16.51 -17.25
C HIS A 25 9.85 -15.43 -17.06
N CYS A 26 9.31 -15.35 -15.85
CA CYS A 26 8.35 -14.34 -15.43
C CYS A 26 8.86 -13.65 -14.17
N ALA A 27 8.93 -12.32 -14.17
CA ALA A 27 9.32 -11.55 -12.98
C ALA A 27 8.35 -10.40 -12.73
N TRP A 28 8.18 -10.05 -11.46
CA TRP A 28 7.40 -8.89 -11.03
C TRP A 28 8.22 -8.11 -10.02
N VAL A 29 8.43 -6.82 -10.28
CA VAL A 29 9.06 -5.89 -9.34
C VAL A 29 8.20 -4.65 -9.14
N ASN A 30 8.13 -4.16 -7.90
CA ASN A 30 7.52 -2.87 -7.59
C ASN A 30 8.62 -1.81 -7.58
N VAL A 31 8.37 -0.68 -8.22
CA VAL A 31 9.35 0.41 -8.38
C VAL A 31 8.92 1.57 -7.48
N SER A 32 9.56 1.72 -6.33
CA SER A 32 9.33 2.86 -5.43
C SER A 32 9.76 4.18 -6.08
N GLN A 33 9.20 5.30 -5.60
CA GLN A 33 9.59 6.65 -6.04
C GLN A 33 11.09 6.92 -5.84
N GLU A 34 11.63 6.42 -4.74
CA GLU A 34 13.07 6.32 -4.46
C GLU A 34 13.51 4.87 -4.64
N TYR A 35 13.92 4.49 -5.86
CA TYR A 35 14.40 3.15 -6.16
C TYR A 35 15.93 3.10 -6.23
N LYS A 36 16.49 1.91 -5.97
CA LYS A 36 17.89 1.57 -6.30
C LYS A 36 17.89 0.55 -7.41
N THR A 37 18.46 0.89 -8.56
CA THR A 37 18.54 0.05 -9.77
C THR A 37 19.10 -1.33 -9.46
N ARG A 38 20.16 -1.39 -8.64
CA ARG A 38 20.75 -2.63 -8.12
C ARG A 38 19.73 -3.56 -7.45
N ALA A 39 18.89 -3.02 -6.58
CA ALA A 39 17.91 -3.81 -5.83
C ALA A 39 16.89 -4.45 -6.77
N LEU A 40 16.40 -3.67 -7.75
CA LEU A 40 15.45 -4.15 -8.75
C LEU A 40 16.05 -5.25 -9.64
N ILE A 41 17.31 -5.10 -10.07
CA ILE A 41 18.01 -6.13 -10.85
C ILE A 41 18.12 -7.43 -10.04
N LEU A 42 18.50 -7.35 -8.76
CA LEU A 42 18.58 -8.52 -7.88
C LEU A 42 17.21 -9.19 -7.68
N ASP A 43 16.13 -8.42 -7.56
CA ASP A 43 14.79 -8.99 -7.39
C ASP A 43 14.30 -9.69 -8.67
N ILE A 44 14.63 -9.17 -9.85
CA ILE A 44 14.38 -9.87 -11.12
C ILE A 44 15.24 -11.13 -11.20
N LEU A 45 16.53 -11.04 -10.86
CA LEU A 45 17.46 -12.17 -10.89
C LEU A 45 16.95 -13.36 -10.06
N LYS A 46 16.44 -13.09 -8.85
CA LYS A 46 15.81 -14.11 -7.99
C LYS A 46 14.60 -14.80 -8.63
N CYS A 47 13.86 -14.09 -9.49
CA CYS A 47 12.70 -14.65 -10.19
C CYS A 47 13.11 -15.51 -11.39
N VAL A 48 14.25 -15.24 -12.01
CA VAL A 48 14.69 -15.94 -13.23
C VAL A 48 15.61 -17.14 -12.93
N GLY A 49 16.18 -17.23 -11.73
CA GLY A 49 16.94 -18.40 -11.29
C GLY A 49 17.66 -18.19 -9.96
N PRO A 50 18.38 -19.22 -9.46
CA PRO A 50 19.19 -19.10 -8.27
C PRO A 50 20.29 -18.03 -8.45
N ILE A 51 20.59 -17.33 -7.37
CA ILE A 51 21.68 -16.35 -7.27
C ILE A 51 22.66 -16.79 -6.19
N SER A 52 23.93 -16.50 -6.38
CA SER A 52 24.99 -16.86 -5.45
C SER A 52 25.37 -15.68 -4.54
N GLU A 53 26.10 -15.96 -3.46
CA GLU A 53 26.64 -14.89 -2.58
C GLU A 53 27.56 -13.94 -3.36
N GLU A 54 28.31 -14.44 -4.35
CA GLU A 54 29.15 -13.57 -5.19
C GLU A 54 28.31 -12.56 -5.98
N THR A 55 27.06 -12.89 -6.34
CA THR A 55 26.14 -12.00 -7.06
C THR A 55 25.88 -10.72 -6.25
N TYR A 56 25.75 -10.82 -4.92
CA TYR A 56 25.53 -9.65 -4.06
C TYR A 56 26.74 -8.74 -3.96
N ASN A 57 27.93 -9.21 -4.33
CA ASN A 57 29.18 -8.45 -4.28
C ASN A 57 29.64 -7.95 -5.67
N MET A 58 28.91 -8.27 -6.74
CA MET A 58 29.21 -7.78 -8.09
C MET A 58 29.02 -6.27 -8.21
N SER A 59 29.78 -5.62 -9.11
CA SER A 59 29.49 -4.23 -9.51
C SER A 59 28.12 -4.15 -10.21
N ASP A 60 27.55 -2.96 -10.29
CA ASP A 60 26.24 -2.77 -10.92
C ASP A 60 26.27 -3.13 -12.42
N GLU A 61 27.37 -2.86 -13.12
CA GLU A 61 27.54 -3.26 -14.53
C GLU A 61 27.56 -4.78 -14.71
N LYS A 62 28.26 -5.48 -13.81
CA LYS A 62 28.30 -6.95 -13.81
C LYS A 62 26.92 -7.54 -13.53
N LEU A 63 26.15 -6.95 -12.60
CA LEU A 63 24.76 -7.36 -12.35
C LEU A 63 23.85 -7.18 -13.56
N LYS A 64 23.98 -6.06 -14.28
CA LYS A 64 23.24 -5.85 -15.54
C LYS A 64 23.60 -6.91 -16.58
N GLY A 65 24.89 -7.24 -16.69
CA GLY A 65 25.39 -8.31 -17.55
C GLY A 65 24.83 -9.68 -17.19
N GLU A 66 24.89 -10.05 -15.91
CA GLU A 66 24.37 -11.32 -15.38
C GLU A 66 22.88 -11.50 -15.69
N LEU A 67 22.06 -10.47 -15.44
CA LEU A 67 20.64 -10.52 -15.77
C LEU A 67 20.41 -10.67 -17.28
N ARG A 68 21.15 -9.91 -18.08
CA ARG A 68 21.07 -9.99 -19.54
C ARG A 68 21.43 -11.38 -20.05
N ASP A 69 22.49 -11.98 -19.52
CA ASP A 69 22.98 -13.29 -19.95
C ASP A 69 22.00 -14.41 -19.56
N LYS A 70 21.37 -14.33 -18.39
CA LYS A 70 20.28 -15.25 -17.99
C LYS A 70 19.04 -15.13 -18.88
N LEU A 71 18.73 -13.93 -19.37
CA LEU A 71 17.56 -13.69 -20.22
C LEU A 71 17.82 -14.00 -21.70
N LYS A 72 19.09 -14.02 -22.12
CA LYS A 72 19.48 -14.18 -23.53
C LYS A 72 19.00 -15.51 -24.11
N GLY A 73 18.39 -15.46 -25.28
CA GLY A 73 17.80 -16.61 -25.97
C GLY A 73 16.53 -17.16 -25.30
N LYS A 74 16.06 -16.56 -24.19
CA LYS A 74 14.84 -16.97 -23.49
C LYS A 74 13.73 -15.98 -23.74
N ARG A 75 12.50 -16.48 -23.86
CA ARG A 75 11.30 -15.65 -23.91
C ARG A 75 10.92 -15.26 -22.48
N TYR A 76 10.94 -13.98 -22.15
CA TYR A 76 10.68 -13.49 -20.79
C TYR A 76 9.53 -12.48 -20.74
N PHE A 77 8.84 -12.44 -19.60
CA PHE A 77 7.83 -11.45 -19.27
C PHE A 77 8.14 -10.79 -17.92
N VAL A 78 8.44 -9.49 -17.94
CA VAL A 78 8.77 -8.74 -16.72
C VAL A 78 7.78 -7.62 -16.50
N VAL A 79 7.19 -7.58 -15.31
CA VAL A 79 6.31 -6.49 -14.87
C VAL A 79 7.11 -5.56 -13.97
N MET A 80 7.10 -4.28 -14.29
CA MET A 80 7.66 -3.19 -13.50
C MET A 80 6.49 -2.30 -13.06
N ASP A 81 6.04 -2.49 -11.82
CA ASP A 81 4.83 -1.88 -11.29
C ASP A 81 5.14 -0.51 -10.65
N ASP A 82 4.30 0.47 -10.93
CA ASP A 82 4.25 1.84 -10.41
C ASP A 82 5.52 2.68 -10.62
N VAL A 83 6.05 2.71 -11.85
CA VAL A 83 7.24 3.52 -12.19
C VAL A 83 6.91 5.02 -12.17
N TRP A 84 7.75 5.80 -11.48
CA TRP A 84 7.55 7.25 -11.29
C TRP A 84 8.38 8.15 -12.22
N LYS A 85 9.57 7.71 -12.63
CA LYS A 85 10.56 8.57 -13.32
C LYS A 85 10.82 8.08 -14.74
N PRO A 86 10.78 8.94 -15.78
CA PRO A 86 11.06 8.51 -17.15
C PRO A 86 12.45 7.88 -17.31
N GLN A 87 13.45 8.40 -16.61
CA GLN A 87 14.85 7.94 -16.66
C GLN A 87 15.02 6.48 -16.22
N PHE A 88 14.07 5.94 -15.45
CA PHE A 88 14.07 4.55 -15.00
C PHE A 88 14.29 3.56 -16.15
N TRP A 89 13.63 3.78 -17.28
CA TRP A 89 13.73 2.87 -18.41
C TRP A 89 15.13 2.92 -19.06
N ASP A 90 15.74 4.10 -19.15
CA ASP A 90 17.09 4.25 -19.70
C ASP A 90 18.14 3.53 -18.87
N GLU A 91 17.97 3.51 -17.55
CA GLU A 91 18.86 2.77 -16.64
C GLU A 91 18.72 1.25 -16.76
N MET A 92 17.48 0.78 -16.95
CA MET A 92 17.11 -0.63 -16.91
C MET A 92 17.21 -1.33 -18.27
N ARG A 93 17.01 -0.62 -19.39
CA ARG A 93 16.96 -1.23 -20.74
C ARG A 93 18.17 -2.08 -21.09
N ALA A 94 19.36 -1.72 -20.58
CA ALA A 94 20.59 -2.44 -20.83
C ALA A 94 20.60 -3.88 -20.27
N CYS A 95 19.71 -4.19 -19.32
CA CYS A 95 19.56 -5.51 -18.72
C CYS A 95 18.74 -6.49 -19.61
N PHE A 96 17.99 -5.98 -20.59
CA PHE A 96 16.98 -6.76 -21.30
C PHE A 96 17.37 -6.96 -22.76
N PRO A 97 17.81 -8.18 -23.16
CA PRO A 97 18.16 -8.46 -24.54
C PRO A 97 16.90 -8.51 -25.42
N ASN A 98 16.95 -7.90 -26.60
CA ASN A 98 15.90 -8.02 -27.60
C ASN A 98 16.31 -9.02 -28.69
N ASP A 99 16.07 -10.30 -28.40
CA ASP A 99 16.38 -11.40 -29.33
C ASP A 99 15.25 -11.62 -30.37
N SER A 100 14.30 -10.69 -30.50
CA SER A 100 13.13 -10.79 -31.38
C SER A 100 12.29 -12.08 -31.20
N ASN A 101 12.36 -12.69 -30.01
CA ASN A 101 11.74 -13.98 -29.72
C ASN A 101 10.36 -13.88 -29.06
N GLY A 102 9.81 -12.66 -28.92
CA GLY A 102 8.51 -12.42 -28.29
C GLY A 102 8.55 -12.02 -26.82
N SER A 103 9.73 -11.75 -26.24
CA SER A 103 9.83 -11.18 -24.88
C SER A 103 9.05 -9.87 -24.72
N ARG A 104 8.53 -9.63 -23.52
CA ARG A 104 7.67 -8.49 -23.20
C ARG A 104 8.03 -7.89 -21.85
N ILE A 105 7.95 -6.57 -21.76
CA ILE A 105 8.05 -5.82 -20.52
C ILE A 105 6.77 -5.01 -20.37
N LEU A 106 6.11 -5.16 -19.23
CA LEU A 106 4.91 -4.41 -18.89
C LEU A 106 5.27 -3.39 -17.80
N ILE A 107 5.13 -2.12 -18.12
CA ILE A 107 5.31 -1.04 -17.16
C ILE A 107 3.94 -0.48 -16.80
N THR A 108 3.66 -0.35 -15.50
CA THR A 108 2.53 0.45 -15.04
C THR A 108 3.07 1.77 -14.48
N SER A 109 2.39 2.88 -14.79
CA SER A 109 2.78 4.19 -14.29
C SER A 109 1.57 5.10 -14.20
N ARG A 110 1.64 6.09 -13.30
CA ARG A 110 0.69 7.22 -13.24
C ARG A 110 1.10 8.35 -14.18
N GLU A 111 2.38 8.39 -14.53
CA GLU A 111 3.02 9.45 -15.30
C GLU A 111 3.02 9.11 -16.78
N LYS A 112 2.40 9.99 -17.58
CA LYS A 112 2.34 9.81 -19.04
C LYS A 112 3.74 9.79 -19.66
N GLU A 113 4.66 10.59 -19.13
CA GLU A 113 6.03 10.71 -19.62
C GLU A 113 6.82 9.40 -19.51
N VAL A 114 6.59 8.62 -18.44
CA VAL A 114 7.21 7.29 -18.27
C VAL A 114 6.79 6.37 -19.41
N ALA A 115 5.50 6.34 -19.74
CA ALA A 115 4.98 5.50 -20.80
C ALA A 115 5.49 5.92 -22.18
N SER A 116 5.60 7.24 -22.42
CA SER A 116 6.18 7.78 -23.66
C SER A 116 7.67 7.48 -23.83
N ASN A 117 8.44 7.41 -22.73
CA ASN A 117 9.87 7.08 -22.79
C ASN A 117 10.13 5.58 -22.97
N ALA A 118 9.26 4.73 -22.41
CA ALA A 118 9.50 3.30 -22.30
C ALA A 118 9.35 2.51 -23.63
N GLY A 119 8.59 3.03 -24.60
CA GLY A 119 8.27 2.26 -25.80
C GLY A 119 7.89 3.10 -27.00
N SER A 120 8.01 2.49 -28.17
CA SER A 120 7.63 3.10 -29.45
C SER A 120 6.14 3.03 -29.75
N ASN A 121 5.39 2.20 -29.00
CA ASN A 121 3.95 2.04 -29.17
C ASN A 121 3.17 3.04 -28.29
N PRO A 122 1.98 3.48 -28.72
CA PRO A 122 1.12 4.30 -27.89
C PRO A 122 0.81 3.65 -26.54
N PRO A 123 0.89 4.39 -25.42
CA PRO A 123 0.51 3.90 -24.11
C PRO A 123 -0.95 3.45 -24.05
N TYR A 124 -1.22 2.40 -23.29
CA TYR A 124 -2.59 2.02 -22.94
C TYR A 124 -3.07 2.86 -21.75
N PHE A 125 -3.98 3.81 -22.01
CA PHE A 125 -4.63 4.59 -20.96
C PHE A 125 -5.81 3.80 -20.39
N LEU A 126 -5.65 3.31 -19.16
CA LEU A 126 -6.72 2.58 -18.46
C LEU A 126 -7.91 3.54 -18.21
N PRO A 127 -9.10 3.26 -18.76
CA PRO A 127 -10.26 4.12 -18.57
C PRO A 127 -10.80 4.01 -17.14
N PHE A 128 -11.65 4.97 -16.78
CA PHE A 128 -12.53 4.83 -15.61
C PHE A 128 -13.59 3.77 -15.90
N LEU A 129 -14.13 3.18 -14.84
CA LEU A 129 -15.28 2.30 -14.96
C LEU A 129 -16.50 3.12 -15.40
N ASP A 130 -17.31 2.54 -16.27
CA ASP A 130 -18.60 3.12 -16.60
C ASP A 130 -19.59 2.97 -15.43
N LYS A 131 -20.83 3.46 -15.62
CA LYS A 131 -21.85 3.44 -14.58
C LYS A 131 -22.25 2.01 -14.17
N GLU A 132 -22.36 1.10 -15.14
CA GLU A 132 -22.76 -0.28 -14.88
C GLU A 132 -21.61 -1.08 -14.26
N GLU A 133 -20.39 -0.93 -14.76
CA GLU A 133 -19.19 -1.53 -14.17
C GLU A 133 -18.96 -1.04 -12.73
N SER A 134 -19.20 0.25 -12.48
CA SER A 134 -19.09 0.84 -11.14
C SER A 134 -20.12 0.25 -10.18
N TRP A 135 -21.37 0.11 -10.65
CA TRP A 135 -22.44 -0.50 -9.89
C TRP A 135 -22.18 -1.99 -9.62
N GLU A 136 -21.71 -2.74 -10.62
CA GLU A 136 -21.35 -4.14 -10.50
C GLU A 136 -20.24 -4.34 -9.46
N LEU A 137 -19.20 -3.51 -9.51
CA LEU A 137 -18.10 -3.55 -8.54
C LEU A 137 -18.59 -3.22 -7.12
N LEU A 138 -19.46 -2.22 -6.96
CA LEU A 138 -20.05 -1.88 -5.68
C LEU A 138 -20.89 -3.04 -5.14
N CYS A 139 -21.73 -3.64 -5.98
CA CYS A 139 -22.56 -4.79 -5.61
C CYS A 139 -21.70 -5.95 -5.12
N LYS A 140 -20.69 -6.34 -5.90
CA LYS A 140 -19.75 -7.41 -5.51
C LYS A 140 -19.08 -7.12 -4.17
N LYS A 141 -18.76 -5.85 -3.89
CA LYS A 141 -18.13 -5.48 -2.62
C LYS A 141 -19.11 -5.53 -1.44
N VAL A 142 -20.36 -5.12 -1.63
CA VAL A 142 -21.36 -4.98 -0.54
C VAL A 142 -22.10 -6.28 -0.26
N PHE A 143 -22.47 -7.01 -1.31
CA PHE A 143 -23.34 -8.20 -1.26
C PHE A 143 -22.60 -9.50 -1.56
N GLN A 144 -21.35 -9.44 -2.01
CA GLN A 144 -20.56 -10.61 -2.39
C GLN A 144 -21.27 -11.41 -3.50
N GLU A 145 -21.72 -12.64 -3.22
CA GLU A 145 -22.45 -13.50 -4.15
C GLU A 145 -23.98 -13.28 -4.08
N GLU A 146 -24.47 -12.52 -3.10
CA GLU A 146 -25.89 -12.23 -2.94
C GLU A 146 -26.34 -11.12 -3.90
N LYS A 147 -27.62 -11.15 -4.27
CA LYS A 147 -28.23 -10.10 -5.09
C LYS A 147 -28.58 -8.88 -4.23
N CYS A 148 -28.36 -7.68 -4.79
CA CYS A 148 -28.82 -6.44 -4.18
C CYS A 148 -30.37 -6.44 -4.07
N PRO A 149 -30.94 -6.12 -2.91
CA PRO A 149 -32.38 -5.88 -2.76
C PRO A 149 -32.87 -4.74 -3.67
N SER A 150 -34.00 -4.93 -4.34
CA SER A 150 -34.54 -3.98 -5.33
C SER A 150 -34.81 -2.59 -4.76
N ASN A 151 -35.18 -2.50 -3.47
CA ASN A 151 -35.41 -1.23 -2.78
C ASN A 151 -34.13 -0.42 -2.50
N LEU A 152 -32.95 -1.03 -2.66
CA LEU A 152 -31.65 -0.36 -2.48
C LEU A 152 -30.94 -0.05 -3.79
N GLU A 153 -31.39 -0.63 -4.91
CA GLU A 153 -30.69 -0.53 -6.18
C GLU A 153 -30.52 0.92 -6.66
N SER A 154 -31.59 1.72 -6.61
CA SER A 154 -31.55 3.12 -7.05
C SER A 154 -30.57 3.96 -6.24
N LEU A 155 -30.57 3.81 -4.91
CA LEU A 155 -29.65 4.49 -4.00
C LEU A 155 -28.20 3.99 -4.19
N GLY A 156 -28.04 2.68 -4.41
CA GLY A 156 -26.75 2.06 -4.66
C GLY A 156 -26.10 2.56 -5.95
N ARG A 157 -26.87 2.69 -7.02
CA ARG A 157 -26.40 3.27 -8.28
C ARG A 157 -25.97 4.73 -8.10
N GLN A 158 -26.73 5.55 -7.38
CA GLN A 158 -26.33 6.93 -7.06
C GLN A 158 -25.01 6.99 -6.26
N LEU A 159 -24.86 6.11 -5.27
CA LEU A 159 -23.63 5.99 -4.49
C LEU A 159 -22.44 5.54 -5.36
N ALA A 160 -22.64 4.59 -6.27
CA ALA A 160 -21.60 4.18 -7.22
C ALA A 160 -21.21 5.33 -8.16
N GLU A 161 -22.19 6.06 -8.69
CA GLU A 161 -21.97 7.22 -9.57
C GLU A 161 -21.19 8.34 -8.87
N SER A 162 -21.40 8.54 -7.56
CA SER A 162 -20.65 9.52 -6.77
C SER A 162 -19.13 9.25 -6.74
N CYS A 163 -18.72 8.00 -6.98
CA CYS A 163 -17.31 7.62 -7.07
C CYS A 163 -16.68 7.95 -8.44
N LYS A 164 -17.47 8.47 -9.40
CA LYS A 164 -17.03 8.90 -10.75
C LYS A 164 -16.16 7.85 -11.47
N GLY A 165 -16.53 6.57 -11.35
CA GLY A 165 -15.86 5.45 -12.03
C GLY A 165 -14.49 5.06 -11.48
N LEU A 166 -14.06 5.58 -10.31
CA LEU A 166 -12.76 5.23 -9.71
C LEU A 166 -12.88 3.96 -8.85
N PRO A 167 -12.23 2.83 -9.23
CA PRO A 167 -12.36 1.56 -8.50
C PRO A 167 -12.02 1.64 -7.01
N LEU A 168 -10.95 2.37 -6.63
CA LEU A 168 -10.57 2.50 -5.23
C LEU A 168 -11.66 3.18 -4.39
N SER A 169 -12.26 4.27 -4.89
CA SER A 169 -13.38 4.94 -4.21
C SER A 169 -14.57 4.01 -4.05
N ILE A 170 -14.91 3.25 -5.10
CA ILE A 170 -16.04 2.31 -5.09
C ILE A 170 -15.84 1.23 -4.03
N VAL A 171 -14.65 0.61 -3.94
CA VAL A 171 -14.42 -0.48 -2.97
C VAL A 171 -14.31 0.01 -1.53
N VAL A 172 -13.88 1.26 -1.31
CA VAL A 172 -13.88 1.90 0.02
C VAL A 172 -15.31 2.23 0.44
N LEU A 173 -16.10 2.84 -0.45
CA LEU A 173 -17.52 3.12 -0.20
C LEU A 173 -18.30 1.83 0.06
N GLY A 174 -18.08 0.79 -0.75
CA GLY A 174 -18.65 -0.53 -0.54
C GLY A 174 -18.25 -1.15 0.80
N GLY A 175 -17.01 -0.91 1.26
CA GLY A 175 -16.55 -1.30 2.60
C GLY A 175 -17.29 -0.60 3.75
N ILE A 176 -17.71 0.66 3.56
CA ILE A 176 -18.57 1.36 4.52
C ILE A 176 -19.96 0.71 4.52
N LEU A 177 -20.56 0.56 3.34
CA LEU A 177 -21.91 0.04 3.16
C LEU A 177 -22.06 -1.41 3.67
N ALA A 178 -21.05 -2.26 3.45
CA ALA A 178 -21.06 -3.64 3.91
C ALA A 178 -21.18 -3.78 5.45
N LYS A 179 -20.80 -2.73 6.19
CA LYS A 179 -20.81 -2.71 7.66
C LYS A 179 -21.93 -1.85 8.25
N LYS A 180 -22.81 -1.33 7.41
CA LYS A 180 -23.99 -0.55 7.80
C LYS A 180 -25.24 -1.36 7.53
N ASP A 181 -26.33 -0.98 8.19
CA ASP A 181 -27.63 -1.57 7.91
C ASP A 181 -28.02 -1.29 6.46
N LYS A 182 -28.45 -2.34 5.76
CA LYS A 182 -28.83 -2.30 4.36
C LYS A 182 -30.27 -1.80 4.24
N THR A 183 -30.50 -0.55 4.65
CA THR A 183 -31.82 0.10 4.61
C THR A 183 -31.78 1.36 3.75
N PRO A 184 -32.90 1.73 3.09
CA PRO A 184 -32.97 2.95 2.30
C PRO A 184 -32.61 4.21 3.09
N GLN A 185 -33.03 4.30 4.36
CA GLN A 185 -32.74 5.44 5.23
C GLN A 185 -31.22 5.60 5.45
N THR A 186 -30.53 4.50 5.77
CA THR A 186 -29.08 4.53 5.99
C THR A 186 -28.32 4.94 4.73
N TRP A 187 -28.72 4.43 3.56
CA TRP A 187 -28.06 4.74 2.29
C TRP A 187 -28.35 6.18 1.83
N SER A 188 -29.58 6.66 2.00
CA SER A 188 -29.93 8.06 1.72
C SER A 188 -29.14 9.05 2.57
N ASN A 189 -28.94 8.75 3.85
CA ASN A 189 -28.09 9.57 4.73
C ASN A 189 -26.62 9.59 4.27
N LEU A 190 -26.12 8.48 3.73
CA LEU A 190 -24.76 8.43 3.18
C LEU A 190 -24.61 9.28 1.92
N ILE A 191 -25.61 9.30 1.04
CA ILE A 191 -25.60 10.18 -0.15
C ILE A 191 -25.46 11.65 0.27
N GLY A 192 -26.25 12.09 1.26
CA GLY A 192 -26.15 13.46 1.79
C GLY A 192 -24.75 13.80 2.30
N ASN A 193 -24.11 12.86 3.01
CA ASN A 193 -22.74 13.04 3.50
C ASN A 193 -21.70 13.05 2.37
N VAL A 194 -21.82 12.15 1.39
CA VAL A 194 -20.92 12.10 0.23
C VAL A 194 -20.95 13.46 -0.50
N ASN A 195 -22.14 13.99 -0.75
CA ASN A 195 -22.30 15.29 -1.41
C ASN A 195 -21.69 16.45 -0.62
N TRP A 196 -21.71 16.39 0.71
CA TRP A 196 -21.03 17.36 1.57
C TRP A 196 -19.51 17.32 1.43
N PHE A 197 -18.91 16.13 1.29
CA PHE A 197 -17.47 16.01 1.11
C PHE A 197 -17.00 16.35 -0.31
N LEU A 198 -17.86 16.21 -1.33
CA LEU A 198 -17.53 16.43 -2.75
C LEU A 198 -17.55 17.92 -3.20
N ILE A 199 -17.58 18.87 -2.25
CA ILE A 199 -17.51 20.30 -2.54
C ILE A 199 -16.03 20.65 -2.81
N ASP A 200 -15.62 20.58 -4.07
CA ASP A 200 -14.45 21.23 -4.69
C ASP A 200 -13.29 20.31 -5.22
N ASP A 201 -12.94 20.59 -6.48
CA ASP A 201 -11.81 20.10 -7.31
C ASP A 201 -11.78 18.62 -7.78
N ASP A 202 -11.62 18.44 -9.09
CA ASP A 202 -11.59 17.15 -9.79
C ASP A 202 -10.38 16.27 -9.44
N ASN A 203 -9.36 16.86 -8.82
CA ASN A 203 -8.16 16.15 -8.36
C ASN A 203 -8.32 15.45 -6.99
N LYS A 204 -9.45 15.63 -6.28
CA LYS A 204 -9.67 15.10 -4.91
C LYS A 204 -10.66 13.93 -4.81
N ARG A 205 -11.11 13.37 -5.93
CA ARG A 205 -12.18 12.33 -6.00
C ARG A 205 -12.02 11.13 -5.05
N CYS A 206 -10.79 10.72 -4.73
CA CYS A 206 -10.52 9.65 -3.77
C CYS A 206 -10.47 10.14 -2.31
N SER A 207 -10.06 11.39 -2.09
CA SER A 207 -9.84 11.94 -0.74
C SER A 207 -11.14 12.06 0.05
N ASP A 208 -12.24 12.41 -0.62
CA ASP A 208 -13.54 12.65 0.02
C ASP A 208 -14.17 11.36 0.52
N ILE A 209 -14.09 10.29 -0.27
CA ILE A 209 -14.54 8.96 0.13
C ILE A 209 -13.66 8.38 1.24
N LEU A 210 -12.35 8.65 1.22
CA LEU A 210 -11.45 8.27 2.32
C LEU A 210 -11.77 9.05 3.61
N ALA A 211 -12.05 10.36 3.50
CA ALA A 211 -12.47 11.18 4.63
C ALA A 211 -13.80 10.69 5.23
N LEU A 212 -14.77 10.35 4.37
CA LEU A 212 -16.02 9.72 4.77
C LEU A 212 -15.77 8.41 5.50
N SER A 213 -14.99 7.50 4.92
CA SER A 213 -14.63 6.21 5.53
C SER A 213 -14.00 6.40 6.90
N TYR A 214 -13.05 7.34 7.02
CA TYR A 214 -12.39 7.69 8.27
C TYR A 214 -13.39 8.20 9.32
N SER A 215 -14.34 9.05 8.93
CA SER A 215 -15.38 9.56 9.82
C SER A 215 -16.30 8.46 10.37
N TYR A 216 -16.48 7.36 9.62
CA TYR A 216 -17.29 6.21 10.03
C TYR A 216 -16.53 5.13 10.81
N LEU A 217 -15.20 5.23 10.93
CA LEU A 217 -14.42 4.30 11.74
C LEU A 217 -14.67 4.56 13.24
N PRO A 218 -14.84 3.51 14.07
CA PRO A 218 -14.80 3.63 15.53
C PRO A 218 -13.48 4.25 16.00
N ARG A 219 -13.51 5.06 17.07
CA ARG A 219 -12.32 5.78 17.58
C ARG A 219 -11.10 4.88 17.79
N LYS A 220 -11.29 3.68 18.38
CA LYS A 220 -10.20 2.71 18.61
C LYS A 220 -9.63 2.15 17.29
N LEU A 221 -10.44 2.03 16.25
CA LEU A 221 -10.02 1.55 14.95
C LEU A 221 -9.29 2.64 14.15
N ARG A 222 -9.66 3.92 14.35
CA ARG A 222 -8.99 5.07 13.71
C ARG A 222 -7.52 5.16 14.06
N VAL A 223 -7.16 5.01 15.35
CA VAL A 223 -5.75 5.07 15.77
C VAL A 223 -4.92 3.95 15.14
N CYS A 224 -5.48 2.74 15.04
CA CYS A 224 -4.84 1.60 14.38
C CYS A 224 -4.66 1.86 12.88
N PHE A 225 -5.70 2.40 12.23
CA PHE A 225 -5.67 2.77 10.81
C PHE A 225 -4.62 3.83 10.49
N LEU A 226 -4.61 4.94 11.24
CA LEU A 226 -3.60 5.99 11.05
C LEU A 226 -2.20 5.40 11.20
N TYR A 227 -1.97 4.61 12.25
CA TYR A 227 -0.66 4.04 12.53
C TYR A 227 -0.08 3.18 11.41
N VAL A 228 -0.92 2.57 10.55
CA VAL A 228 -0.44 1.85 9.36
C VAL A 228 0.28 2.77 8.37
N GLY A 229 -0.05 4.06 8.34
CA GLY A 229 0.61 5.03 7.45
C GLY A 229 2.06 5.37 7.83
N VAL A 230 2.55 4.88 8.98
CA VAL A 230 3.98 4.93 9.37
C VAL A 230 4.85 4.07 8.43
N PHE A 231 4.28 2.99 7.89
CA PHE A 231 5.03 2.12 6.98
C PHE A 231 5.30 2.82 5.64
N PRO A 232 6.41 2.51 4.95
CA PRO A 232 6.68 3.01 3.62
C PRO A 232 5.64 2.59 2.59
N GLU A 233 5.65 3.27 1.46
CA GLU A 233 4.89 2.89 0.27
C GLU A 233 5.24 1.46 -0.15
N ASP A 234 4.24 0.70 -0.60
CA ASP A 234 4.34 -0.71 -1.04
C ASP A 234 5.00 -1.71 -0.06
N PHE A 235 5.26 -1.31 1.19
CA PHE A 235 5.87 -2.19 2.16
C PHE A 235 4.95 -3.37 2.50
N LEU A 236 5.48 -4.59 2.41
CA LEU A 236 4.77 -5.79 2.84
C LEU A 236 4.88 -5.94 4.35
N ILE A 237 3.86 -5.45 5.06
CA ILE A 237 3.78 -5.45 6.51
C ILE A 237 3.43 -6.86 6.99
N PRO A 238 4.28 -7.51 7.81
CA PRO A 238 3.87 -8.74 8.49
C PRO A 238 2.73 -8.44 9.47
N ALA A 239 1.61 -9.15 9.35
CA ALA A 239 0.41 -8.87 10.15
C ALA A 239 0.70 -8.99 11.65
N ARG A 240 1.44 -10.03 12.05
CA ARG A 240 1.88 -10.24 13.44
C ARG A 240 2.64 -9.05 13.99
N THR A 241 3.53 -8.44 13.20
CA THR A 241 4.31 -7.27 13.61
C THR A 241 3.41 -6.07 13.82
N LEU A 242 2.50 -5.79 12.88
CA LEU A 242 1.54 -4.70 13.00
C LEU A 242 0.67 -4.83 14.26
N ILE A 243 0.15 -6.02 14.51
CA ILE A 243 -0.65 -6.35 15.70
C ILE A 243 0.14 -6.10 16.98
N GLN A 244 1.35 -6.64 17.08
CA GLN A 244 2.23 -6.43 18.25
C GLN A 244 2.55 -4.95 18.46
N MET A 245 2.67 -4.17 17.39
CA MET A 245 2.87 -2.73 17.51
C MET A 245 1.64 -2.04 18.07
N TRP A 246 0.44 -2.33 17.57
CA TRP A 246 -0.80 -1.75 18.10
C TRP A 246 -1.02 -2.08 19.58
N VAL A 247 -0.76 -3.32 19.98
CA VAL A 247 -0.83 -3.75 21.40
C VAL A 247 0.18 -2.97 22.23
N ALA A 248 1.45 -2.95 21.82
CA ALA A 248 2.49 -2.27 22.59
C ALA A 248 2.33 -0.74 22.64
N GLU A 249 1.63 -0.13 21.67
CA GLU A 249 1.23 1.29 21.71
C GLU A 249 0.04 1.57 22.64
N GLY A 250 -0.60 0.53 23.17
CA GLY A 250 -1.81 0.64 24.00
C GLY A 250 -3.05 1.06 23.21
N PHE A 251 -3.08 0.83 21.88
CA PHE A 251 -4.27 1.13 21.07
C PHE A 251 -5.39 0.10 21.30
N ILE A 252 -5.00 -1.08 21.76
CA ILE A 252 -5.90 -2.18 22.02
C ILE A 252 -6.31 -2.13 23.49
N SER A 253 -7.59 -2.37 23.75
CA SER A 253 -8.13 -2.42 25.10
C SER A 253 -9.15 -3.54 25.17
N VAL A 254 -8.91 -4.49 26.07
CA VAL A 254 -9.85 -5.57 26.37
C VAL A 254 -10.92 -5.01 27.31
N GLN A 255 -12.19 -5.16 26.97
CA GLN A 255 -13.27 -4.92 27.93
C GLN A 255 -13.43 -6.19 28.78
N ASN A 256 -13.58 -6.03 30.09
CA ASN A 256 -13.80 -7.12 31.06
C ASN A 256 -15.20 -7.73 30.88
N ASP A 257 -15.49 -8.28 29.72
CA ASP A 257 -16.79 -8.86 29.44
C ASP A 257 -16.64 -10.26 28.87
N SER A 258 -16.91 -11.24 29.74
CA SER A 258 -17.33 -12.65 29.53
C SER A 258 -16.70 -13.53 28.43
N ARG A 259 -15.86 -13.02 27.54
CA ARG A 259 -15.13 -13.74 26.49
C ARG A 259 -13.63 -13.62 26.77
N LYS A 260 -12.96 -14.76 26.81
CA LYS A 260 -11.50 -14.90 27.01
C LYS A 260 -10.68 -14.41 25.80
N MET A 261 -11.00 -13.26 25.22
CA MET A 261 -10.17 -12.69 24.14
C MET A 261 -9.05 -11.87 24.75
N ASP A 262 -7.82 -12.14 24.33
CA ASP A 262 -6.67 -11.32 24.71
C ASP A 262 -6.52 -10.08 23.79
N GLU A 263 -5.51 -9.25 24.06
CA GLU A 263 -5.24 -8.06 23.23
C GLU A 263 -4.85 -8.42 21.79
N ILE A 264 -4.25 -9.58 21.55
CA ILE A 264 -3.85 -10.03 20.23
C ILE A 264 -5.10 -10.40 19.41
N ASP A 265 -6.05 -11.11 20.01
CA ASP A 265 -7.32 -11.47 19.36
C ASP A 265 -8.11 -10.22 18.95
N VAL A 266 -8.15 -9.20 19.82
CA VAL A 266 -8.83 -7.93 19.52
C VAL A 266 -8.11 -7.16 18.42
N ALA A 267 -6.77 -7.18 18.41
CA ALA A 267 -5.97 -6.54 17.36
C ALA A 267 -6.13 -7.23 16.00
N GLU A 268 -6.17 -8.56 15.97
CA GLU A 268 -6.46 -9.36 14.78
C GLU A 268 -7.85 -9.02 14.22
N TYR A 269 -8.86 -8.93 15.09
CA TYR A 269 -10.19 -8.48 14.72
C TYR A 269 -10.17 -7.06 14.11
N TYR A 270 -9.43 -6.12 14.70
CA TYR A 270 -9.29 -4.77 14.15
C TYR A 270 -8.63 -4.76 12.76
N LEU A 271 -7.61 -5.60 12.55
CA LEU A 271 -6.97 -5.73 11.24
C LEU A 271 -7.98 -6.22 10.19
N GLU A 272 -8.75 -7.27 10.51
CA GLU A 272 -9.79 -7.77 9.60
C GLU A 272 -10.89 -6.73 9.35
N GLN A 273 -11.29 -5.94 10.36
CA GLN A 273 -12.25 -4.85 10.15
C GLN A 273 -11.73 -3.76 9.18
N LEU A 274 -10.43 -3.47 9.19
CA LEU A 274 -9.82 -2.53 8.24
C LEU A 274 -9.69 -3.12 6.83
N ILE A 275 -9.43 -4.43 6.74
CA ILE A 275 -9.38 -5.17 5.48
C ILE A 275 -10.77 -5.24 4.83
N ASP A 276 -11.79 -5.57 5.61
CA ASP A 276 -13.18 -5.63 5.15
C ASP A 276 -13.64 -4.29 4.57
N ARG A 277 -13.12 -3.18 5.12
CA ARG A 277 -13.38 -1.82 4.66
C ARG A 277 -12.54 -1.39 3.45
N SER A 278 -11.70 -2.27 2.92
CA SER A 278 -10.76 -2.00 1.83
C SER A 278 -9.72 -0.91 2.16
N LEU A 279 -9.50 -0.60 3.44
CA LEU A 279 -8.50 0.38 3.89
C LEU A 279 -7.10 -0.23 4.00
N ILE A 280 -7.04 -1.56 4.22
CA ILE A 280 -5.82 -2.36 4.19
C ILE A 280 -6.03 -3.51 3.20
N GLN A 281 -4.99 -3.83 2.44
CA GLN A 281 -5.01 -4.91 1.45
C GLN A 281 -4.25 -6.12 1.97
N VAL A 282 -4.84 -7.31 1.82
CA VAL A 282 -4.14 -8.57 2.10
C VAL A 282 -3.16 -8.86 0.97
N ALA A 283 -1.89 -9.06 1.30
CA ALA A 283 -0.85 -9.44 0.35
C ALA A 283 -0.64 -10.95 0.31
N SER A 284 -0.72 -11.62 1.47
CA SER A 284 -0.73 -13.08 1.55
C SER A 284 -1.48 -13.58 2.77
N ARG A 285 -2.06 -14.79 2.66
CA ARG A 285 -2.68 -15.51 3.77
C ARG A 285 -1.80 -16.68 4.20
N LYS A 286 -1.93 -17.08 5.46
CA LYS A 286 -1.39 -18.31 6.03
C LYS A 286 -2.23 -19.50 5.55
N SER A 287 -1.75 -20.72 5.82
CA SER A 287 -2.48 -21.96 5.52
C SER A 287 -3.81 -22.10 6.27
N ASP A 288 -3.92 -21.48 7.44
CA ASP A 288 -5.14 -21.43 8.26
C ASP A 288 -6.16 -20.36 7.78
N GLY A 289 -5.85 -19.63 6.71
CA GLY A 289 -6.68 -18.55 6.19
C GLY A 289 -6.44 -17.19 6.84
N GLY A 290 -5.72 -17.11 7.95
CA GLY A 290 -5.37 -15.85 8.62
C GLY A 290 -4.42 -14.98 7.78
N VAL A 291 -4.39 -13.68 8.07
CA VAL A 291 -3.53 -12.74 7.34
C VAL A 291 -2.06 -12.98 7.71
N LYS A 292 -1.21 -13.22 6.70
CA LYS A 292 0.24 -13.36 6.89
C LYS A 292 0.94 -12.02 6.68
N THR A 293 0.68 -11.39 5.55
CA THR A 293 1.20 -10.06 5.21
C THR A 293 0.08 -9.20 4.63
N CYS A 294 0.12 -7.92 4.95
CA CYS A 294 -0.78 -6.89 4.42
C CYS A 294 0.02 -5.71 3.88
N ARG A 295 -0.65 -4.82 3.17
CA ARG A 295 -0.09 -3.57 2.65
C ARG A 295 -1.16 -2.49 2.62
N ILE A 296 -0.74 -1.24 2.64
CA ILE A 296 -1.62 -0.08 2.47
C ILE A 296 -1.46 0.47 1.05
N HIS A 297 -2.57 0.86 0.42
CA HIS A 297 -2.52 1.52 -0.89
C HIS A 297 -2.04 2.98 -0.71
N ASP A 298 -1.27 3.50 -1.64
CA ASP A 298 -0.54 4.77 -1.47
C ASP A 298 -1.47 5.96 -1.25
N LEU A 299 -2.55 6.09 -2.04
CA LEU A 299 -3.58 7.11 -1.77
C LEU A 299 -4.22 7.02 -0.37
N VAL A 300 -4.34 5.81 0.19
CA VAL A 300 -4.85 5.59 1.56
C VAL A 300 -3.78 5.96 2.58
N ARG A 301 -2.51 5.64 2.29
CA ARG A 301 -1.36 6.02 3.11
C ARG A 301 -1.17 7.53 3.16
N ASP A 302 -1.25 8.22 2.03
CA ASP A 302 -1.16 9.68 1.92
C ASP A 302 -2.26 10.34 2.75
N PHE A 303 -3.47 9.77 2.70
CA PHE A 303 -4.56 10.18 3.57
C PHE A 303 -4.21 9.99 5.06
N CYS A 304 -3.68 8.83 5.46
CA CYS A 304 -3.23 8.61 6.85
C CYS A 304 -2.17 9.62 7.29
N ILE A 305 -1.19 9.93 6.44
CA ILE A 305 -0.13 10.91 6.74
C ILE A 305 -0.73 12.30 6.92
N LYS A 306 -1.58 12.73 5.99
CA LYS A 306 -2.28 14.03 6.07
C LYS A 306 -3.09 14.15 7.37
N MET A 307 -3.90 13.15 7.69
CA MET A 307 -4.70 13.14 8.91
C MET A 307 -3.82 13.10 10.17
N SER A 308 -2.71 12.37 10.12
CA SER A 308 -1.80 12.26 11.28
C SER A 308 -1.08 13.56 11.58
N ILE A 309 -0.74 14.35 10.56
CA ILE A 309 -0.21 15.71 10.76
C ILE A 309 -1.27 16.61 11.39
N GLN A 310 -2.51 16.58 10.87
CA GLN A 310 -3.62 17.38 11.39
C GLN A 310 -3.96 17.04 12.86
N GLU A 311 -3.93 15.75 13.21
CA GLU A 311 -4.21 15.26 14.56
C GLU A 311 -2.97 15.21 15.47
N LYS A 312 -1.80 15.65 14.99
CA LYS A 312 -0.50 15.58 15.69
C LYS A 312 -0.16 14.17 16.18
N PHE A 313 -0.56 13.15 15.42
CA PHE A 313 -0.45 11.75 15.76
C PHE A 313 0.94 11.15 15.43
N TYR A 314 1.43 11.35 14.20
CA TYR A 314 2.81 11.07 13.79
C TYR A 314 3.27 11.95 12.62
N GLU A 315 4.58 12.01 12.39
CA GLU A 315 5.22 12.60 11.21
C GLU A 315 6.13 11.56 10.53
N VAL A 316 6.21 11.59 9.19
CA VAL A 316 7.13 10.72 8.42
C VAL A 316 8.24 11.57 7.83
N ARG A 317 9.50 11.13 7.97
CA ARG A 317 10.68 11.76 7.38
C ARG A 317 11.42 10.74 6.53
N VAL A 318 11.60 11.08 5.25
CA VAL A 318 12.20 10.18 4.24
C VAL A 318 13.63 10.61 3.90
N ASN A 319 13.91 11.91 3.89
CA ASN A 319 15.20 12.43 3.44
C ASN A 319 16.01 13.19 4.51
N SER A 320 17.33 13.26 4.30
CA SER A 320 18.26 14.00 5.19
C SER A 320 17.93 15.48 5.31
N ALA A 321 17.29 16.06 4.28
CA ALA A 321 16.76 17.43 4.31
C ALA A 321 15.54 17.57 5.25
N ASP A 322 14.68 16.56 5.33
CA ASP A 322 13.52 16.55 6.24
C ASP A 322 13.94 16.33 7.69
N LEU A 323 15.02 15.59 7.92
CA LEU A 323 15.62 15.44 9.25
C LEU A 323 16.12 16.78 9.84
N ARG A 324 16.51 17.73 8.98
CA ARG A 324 17.01 19.06 9.38
C ARG A 324 15.91 20.11 9.56
N ARG A 325 14.66 19.81 9.21
CA ARG A 325 13.53 20.73 9.47
C ARG A 325 13.25 20.78 10.98
N SER A 326 13.76 21.83 11.60
CA SER A 326 13.26 22.37 12.86
C SER A 326 11.86 22.91 12.62
N SER A 327 10.82 22.14 12.94
CA SER A 327 9.46 22.67 12.96
C SER A 327 9.32 23.61 14.16
N ASN A 328 9.14 24.92 13.91
CA ASN A 328 8.73 25.94 14.91
C ASN A 328 7.30 25.71 15.47
N SER A 329 6.82 24.47 15.45
CA SER A 329 5.52 24.05 15.95
C SER A 329 5.66 22.76 16.76
N SER A 330 5.00 22.71 17.92
CA SER A 330 4.63 21.53 18.73
C SER A 330 5.08 20.19 18.13
N ILE A 331 6.07 19.57 18.76
CA ILE A 331 6.69 18.30 18.38
C ILE A 331 5.65 17.16 18.26
N PRO A 332 5.69 16.30 17.22
CA PRO A 332 4.73 15.21 17.05
C PRO A 332 4.91 14.11 18.12
N ARG A 333 3.82 13.41 18.47
CA ARG A 333 3.85 12.30 19.45
C ARG A 333 4.67 11.10 18.96
N ARG A 334 4.73 10.91 17.64
CA ARG A 334 5.47 9.83 16.98
C ARG A 334 6.24 10.36 15.78
N LEU A 335 7.46 9.88 15.58
CA LEU A 335 8.24 10.16 14.38
C LEU A 335 8.58 8.85 13.69
N SER A 336 8.32 8.75 12.39
CA SER A 336 8.74 7.65 11.52
C SER A 336 9.87 8.11 10.61
N ILE A 337 11.09 7.65 10.84
CA ILE A 337 12.21 7.89 9.93
C ILE A 337 12.32 6.69 9.01
N GLN A 338 12.33 6.91 7.70
CA GLN A 338 12.44 5.87 6.68
C GLN A 338 13.79 5.99 5.98
N GLY A 339 14.66 4.99 6.14
CA GLY A 339 15.96 4.95 5.48
C GLY A 339 15.90 4.35 4.07
N VAL A 340 16.70 4.90 3.13
CA VAL A 340 16.81 4.40 1.75
C VAL A 340 17.74 3.17 1.70
N GLY A 341 17.20 1.96 1.84
CA GLY A 341 17.94 0.69 1.84
C GLY A 341 17.10 -0.54 1.45
N PHE A 342 17.74 -1.72 1.34
CA PHE A 342 17.06 -3.00 0.95
C PHE A 342 15.92 -3.41 1.88
N VAL A 343 15.94 -2.93 3.13
CA VAL A 343 14.85 -3.04 4.09
C VAL A 343 14.65 -1.63 4.64
N PRO A 344 13.45 -1.05 4.54
CA PRO A 344 13.21 0.26 5.13
C PRO A 344 13.42 0.14 6.64
N ILE A 345 14.41 0.86 7.16
CA ILE A 345 14.55 1.03 8.60
C ILE A 345 13.43 1.99 9.01
N ILE A 346 12.45 1.49 9.77
CA ILE A 346 11.41 2.34 10.35
C ILE A 346 11.83 2.61 11.79
N ILE A 347 12.23 3.84 12.05
CA ILE A 347 12.47 4.30 13.43
C ILE A 347 11.20 4.96 13.93
N ILE A 348 10.54 4.38 14.94
CA ILE A 348 9.41 5.00 15.63
C ILE A 348 9.91 5.57 16.96
N ILE A 349 9.90 6.90 17.07
CA ILE A 349 10.22 7.61 18.30
C ILE A 349 8.91 8.04 18.95
N ILE A 350 8.64 7.59 20.18
CA ILE A 350 7.48 8.06 20.96
C ILE A 350 7.94 9.13 21.95
N LYS A 351 7.36 10.33 21.88
CA LYS A 351 7.62 11.43 22.82
C LYS A 351 6.42 11.67 23.74
N THR A 352 6.69 11.95 25.01
CA THR A 352 5.69 12.47 25.97
C THR A 352 5.83 13.98 26.15
N HIS A 353 4.88 14.57 26.87
CA HIS A 353 4.64 16.02 27.06
C HIS A 353 5.82 16.87 27.57
N GLN A 354 7.01 16.29 27.77
CA GLN A 354 8.21 16.91 28.35
C GLN A 354 9.49 16.62 27.53
N ASP A 355 9.40 16.51 26.21
CA ASP A 355 10.54 16.36 25.28
C ASP A 355 11.42 15.09 25.41
N TYR A 356 11.15 14.21 26.36
CA TYR A 356 11.84 12.91 26.49
C TYR A 356 11.41 11.90 25.42
N ILE A 357 12.38 11.13 24.91
CA ILE A 357 12.11 9.91 24.13
C ILE A 357 11.75 8.79 25.12
N CYS A 358 10.54 8.24 25.01
CA CYS A 358 10.13 7.15 25.88
C CYS A 358 10.40 5.78 25.26
N ARG A 359 10.31 5.65 23.93
CA ARG A 359 10.50 4.38 23.22
C ARG A 359 11.08 4.62 21.83
N LEU A 360 12.07 3.80 21.48
CA LEU A 360 12.66 3.68 20.16
C LEU A 360 12.29 2.30 19.61
N ARG A 361 11.71 2.24 18.40
CA ARG A 361 11.58 0.97 17.66
C ARG A 361 12.31 1.09 16.35
N ILE A 362 13.19 0.12 16.06
CA ILE A 362 13.91 0.02 14.80
C ILE A 362 13.35 -1.21 14.08
N LEU A 363 12.60 -1.00 13.00
CA LEU A 363 12.18 -2.09 12.13
C LEU A 363 13.15 -2.17 10.97
N GLY A 364 14.11 -3.08 11.02
CA GLY A 364 15.03 -3.34 9.91
C GLY A 364 16.23 -4.12 10.40
N LEU A 365 16.36 -5.38 9.92
CA LEU A 365 17.51 -6.30 9.89
C LEU A 365 17.00 -7.75 10.08
N LYS A 366 16.68 -8.42 8.96
CA LYS A 366 16.29 -9.84 8.82
C LYS A 366 14.96 -10.27 9.51
N PRO A 367 14.28 -11.31 8.99
CA PRO A 367 12.99 -11.77 9.53
C PRO A 367 13.01 -12.43 10.92
N LEU A 368 14.15 -12.49 11.63
CA LEU A 368 14.31 -13.42 12.78
C LEU A 368 15.09 -12.91 13.99
N ASP A 369 15.62 -11.68 14.03
CA ASP A 369 16.25 -11.13 15.23
C ASP A 369 15.61 -9.81 15.65
N TRP A 370 14.53 -9.91 16.43
CA TRP A 370 14.02 -8.83 17.25
C TRP A 370 14.81 -8.87 18.56
N LYS A 371 15.83 -8.03 18.74
CA LYS A 371 16.49 -7.87 20.04
C LYS A 371 16.24 -6.49 20.64
N SER A 372 15.94 -6.56 21.93
CA SER A 372 15.82 -5.56 23.00
C SER A 372 14.83 -4.40 22.86
N TRP A 373 13.90 -4.41 23.82
CA TRP A 373 13.20 -3.24 24.31
C TRP A 373 14.21 -2.39 25.08
N GLU A 374 14.72 -1.33 24.46
CA GLU A 374 15.52 -0.34 25.19
C GLU A 374 14.70 0.93 25.39
N THR A 375 14.28 1.15 26.63
CA THR A 375 13.99 2.49 27.15
C THR A 375 15.32 3.23 27.20
N CYS A 376 15.70 3.88 26.11
CA CYS A 376 16.81 4.83 26.14
C CYS A 376 16.29 6.13 26.76
N GLN A 377 16.65 6.41 28.01
CA GLN A 377 16.68 7.79 28.48
C GLN A 377 17.84 8.47 27.73
N LEU A 378 17.53 9.35 26.78
CA LEU A 378 18.52 10.33 26.34
C LEU A 378 18.71 11.29 27.50
N THR A 379 19.81 11.13 28.23
CA THR A 379 20.37 12.22 29.04
C THR A 379 20.81 13.35 28.10
N ASP A 380 20.74 14.57 28.61
CA ASP A 380 21.01 15.87 27.98
C ASP A 380 22.00 15.85 26.78
N PRO A 381 21.84 16.69 25.75
CA PRO A 381 22.61 16.63 24.49
C PRO A 381 24.02 17.22 24.62
N LYS A 382 24.76 16.86 25.69
CA LYS A 382 26.15 17.27 25.91
C LYS A 382 27.17 16.14 26.02
N ASP A 383 26.79 14.88 25.84
CA ASP A 383 27.75 13.76 25.75
C ASP A 383 27.51 12.86 24.54
#